data_AF-A0A537S5A4-F1
#
_entry.id   AF-A0A537S5A4-F1
#
_cell.length_a   1.000
_cell.length_b   1.000
_cell.length_c   1.000
_cell.angle_alpha   90.00
_cell.angle_beta   90.00
_cell.angle_gamma   90.00
#
_symmetry.space_group_name_H-M   'P 1'
#
loop_
_entity.id
_entity.type
_entity.pdbx_description
1 polymer ?
#
loop_
_entity_poly.entity_id
_entity_poly.type
_entity_poly.pdbx_seq_one_letter_code
_entity_poly.pdbx_strand_id
1 'polypeptide(L)'
;MRAPFLCLAAALFSAAGLTPSAFAQDTLAQESSRRQAILARLPADAAKRVFGLATSPAPGPARPIGDYTKGCVAGAVQLPADGPNWQVMRPSRNRAWGHPILVGFLQRLAATLPSVANWPGLLVGDIGQPRGGPMLTGHTSHQVGLDADIWLTPMPDRRLTPAER
;
A
#
# COMPACT_ATOMS: atom_id res chain seq x y z
N MET A 1 -52.80 4.69 51.27
CA MET A 1 -52.35 4.44 49.89
C MET A 1 -50.83 4.43 49.86
N ARG A 2 -50.18 3.26 49.78
CA ARG A 2 -48.72 3.11 49.70
C ARG A 2 -48.41 2.46 48.35
N ALA A 3 -47.61 3.12 47.52
CA ALA A 3 -47.16 2.59 46.23
C ALA A 3 -45.93 1.68 46.41
N PRO A 4 -45.77 0.60 45.63
CA PRO A 4 -44.61 -0.27 45.71
C PRO A 4 -43.48 0.25 44.81
N PHE A 5 -42.25 0.21 45.31
CA PHE A 5 -41.03 0.41 44.52
C PHE A 5 -40.74 -0.86 43.71
N LEU A 6 -40.67 -0.73 42.38
CA LEU A 6 -40.23 -1.79 41.48
C LEU A 6 -38.71 -1.67 41.30
N CYS A 7 -37.93 -2.62 41.81
CA CYS A 7 -36.50 -2.74 41.53
C CYS A 7 -36.30 -3.29 40.11
N LEU A 8 -35.75 -2.48 39.21
CA LEU A 8 -35.33 -2.91 37.88
C LEU A 8 -33.90 -3.49 37.96
N ALA A 9 -33.76 -4.80 37.77
CA ALA A 9 -32.45 -5.45 37.65
C ALA A 9 -31.88 -5.20 36.25
N ALA A 10 -30.76 -4.48 36.16
CA ALA A 10 -30.04 -4.28 34.91
C ALA A 10 -29.16 -5.50 34.60
N ALA A 11 -29.49 -6.24 33.53
CA ALA A 11 -28.65 -7.32 33.02
C ALA A 11 -27.47 -6.74 32.22
N LEU A 12 -26.25 -6.97 32.72
CA LEU A 12 -25.00 -6.65 32.03
C LEU A 12 -24.73 -7.67 30.93
N PHE A 13 -25.03 -7.32 29.68
CA PHE A 13 -24.56 -8.06 28.51
C PHE A 13 -23.06 -7.78 28.29
N SER A 14 -22.22 -8.78 28.57
CA SER A 14 -20.81 -8.76 28.22
C SER A 14 -20.67 -9.06 26.72
N ALA A 15 -20.43 -8.02 25.91
CA ALA A 15 -20.06 -8.19 24.52
C ALA A 15 -18.60 -8.66 24.43
N ALA A 16 -18.41 -9.95 24.11
CA ALA A 16 -17.10 -10.48 23.74
C ALA A 16 -16.62 -9.76 22.47
N GLY A 17 -15.50 -9.04 22.58
CA GLY A 17 -14.92 -8.25 21.50
C GLY A 17 -14.44 -9.12 20.35
N LEU A 18 -15.13 -9.04 19.21
CA LEU A 18 -14.60 -9.45 17.92
C LEU A 18 -13.47 -8.49 17.55
N THR A 19 -12.22 -8.93 17.68
CA THR A 19 -11.08 -8.19 17.11
C THR A 19 -11.24 -8.17 15.59
N PRO A 20 -11.37 -6.99 14.96
CA PRO A 20 -11.51 -6.94 13.51
C PRO A 20 -10.18 -7.36 12.90
N SER A 21 -10.18 -8.49 12.18
CA SER A 21 -9.08 -8.83 11.28
C SER A 21 -8.87 -7.66 10.33
N ALA A 22 -7.64 -7.15 10.26
CA ALA A 22 -7.27 -6.10 9.32
C ALA A 22 -7.39 -6.68 7.89
N PHE A 23 -8.49 -6.37 7.22
CA PHE A 23 -8.67 -6.71 5.80
C PHE A 23 -7.92 -5.70 4.93
N ALA A 24 -7.39 -6.16 3.81
CA ALA A 24 -6.83 -5.28 2.79
C ALA A 24 -7.89 -4.26 2.32
N GLN A 25 -7.48 -3.01 2.08
CA GLN A 25 -8.39 -1.90 1.71
C GLN A 25 -9.20 -2.16 0.43
N ASP A 26 -8.64 -2.91 -0.53
CA ASP A 26 -9.36 -3.42 -1.71
C ASP A 26 -8.93 -4.86 -1.98
N THR A 27 -9.88 -5.72 -2.37
CA THR A 27 -9.56 -7.07 -2.87
C THR A 27 -8.93 -7.01 -4.27
N LEU A 28 -8.20 -8.07 -4.63
CA LEU A 28 -7.66 -8.23 -5.98
C LEU A 28 -8.75 -8.18 -7.07
N ALA A 29 -9.91 -8.77 -6.81
CA ALA A 29 -11.02 -8.79 -7.75
C ALA A 29 -11.57 -7.37 -8.01
N GLN A 30 -11.77 -6.58 -6.95
CA GLN A 30 -12.24 -5.20 -7.06
C GLN A 30 -11.25 -4.31 -7.83
N GLU A 31 -9.95 -4.38 -7.52
CA GLU A 31 -8.92 -3.62 -8.23
C GLU A 31 -8.83 -4.04 -9.71
N SER A 32 -8.91 -5.35 -9.99
CA SER A 32 -8.87 -5.86 -11.37
C SER A 32 -10.04 -5.34 -12.21
N SER A 33 -11.27 -5.42 -11.69
CA SER A 33 -12.46 -4.91 -12.36
C SER A 33 -12.38 -3.39 -12.61
N ARG A 34 -11.88 -2.63 -11.62
CA ARG A 34 -11.70 -1.18 -11.76
C ARG A 34 -10.65 -0.84 -12.84
N ARG A 35 -9.53 -1.56 -12.87
CA ARG A 35 -8.50 -1.40 -13.90
C ARG A 35 -9.05 -1.69 -15.29
N GLN A 36 -9.78 -2.79 -15.47
CA GLN A 36 -10.41 -3.16 -16.74
C GLN A 36 -11.39 -2.09 -17.23
N ALA A 37 -12.28 -1.61 -16.36
CA ALA A 37 -13.23 -0.55 -16.71
C ALA A 37 -12.53 0.75 -17.14
N ILE A 38 -11.40 1.12 -16.51
CA ILE A 38 -10.62 2.30 -16.90
C ILE A 38 -9.91 2.09 -18.23
N LEU A 39 -9.31 0.91 -18.47
CA LEU A 39 -8.63 0.60 -19.72
C LEU A 39 -9.58 0.56 -20.92
N ALA A 40 -10.84 0.14 -20.72
CA ALA A 40 -11.85 0.08 -21.77
C ALA A 40 -12.21 1.46 -22.35
N ARG A 41 -12.05 2.54 -21.57
CA ARG A 41 -12.41 3.91 -21.98
C ARG A 41 -11.22 4.80 -22.33
N LEU A 42 -9.99 4.41 -22.00
CA LEU A 42 -8.82 5.21 -22.32
C LEU A 42 -8.44 5.05 -23.81
N PRO A 43 -7.95 6.09 -24.48
CA PRO A 43 -7.22 5.94 -25.73
C PRO A 43 -6.01 5.00 -25.58
N ALA A 44 -5.52 4.46 -26.70
CA ALA A 44 -4.37 3.54 -26.69
C ALA A 44 -3.06 4.21 -26.24
N ASP A 45 -2.89 5.49 -26.60
CA ASP A 45 -1.73 6.33 -26.35
C ASP A 45 -1.82 7.13 -25.03
N ALA A 46 -2.94 7.02 -24.30
CA ALA A 46 -3.10 7.71 -23.03
C ALA A 46 -1.97 7.31 -22.06
N ALA A 47 -1.25 8.28 -21.50
CA ALA A 47 -0.12 8.02 -20.59
C ALA A 47 -0.51 7.06 -19.45
N LYS A 48 -1.70 7.24 -18.86
CA LYS A 48 -2.25 6.38 -17.81
C LYS A 48 -2.38 4.91 -18.22
N ARG A 49 -2.63 4.64 -19.51
CA ARG A 49 -2.64 3.29 -20.09
C ARG A 49 -1.20 2.78 -20.26
N VAL A 50 -0.35 3.56 -20.92
CA VAL A 50 1.02 3.14 -21.26
C VAL A 50 1.83 2.83 -20.00
N PHE A 51 1.79 3.71 -19.00
CA PHE A 51 2.44 3.48 -17.70
C PHE A 51 1.71 2.40 -16.88
N GLY A 52 0.38 2.43 -16.89
CA GLY A 52 -0.49 1.49 -16.15
C GLY A 52 -0.35 0.02 -16.53
N LEU A 53 0.12 -0.25 -17.76
CA LEU A 53 0.32 -1.60 -18.31
C LEU A 53 1.78 -2.06 -18.27
N ALA A 54 2.73 -1.19 -17.92
CA ALA A 54 4.13 -1.57 -17.82
C ALA A 54 4.32 -2.56 -16.65
N THR A 55 4.93 -3.71 -16.94
CA THR A 55 5.21 -4.76 -15.95
C THR A 55 6.66 -4.77 -15.47
N SER A 56 7.56 -4.09 -16.20
CA SER A 56 9.00 -4.04 -15.95
C SER A 56 9.55 -2.62 -16.06
N PRO A 57 10.68 -2.32 -15.38
CA PRO A 57 11.24 -0.98 -15.36
C PRO A 57 11.77 -0.58 -16.74
N ALA A 58 11.88 0.73 -16.95
CA ALA A 58 12.57 1.23 -18.13
C ALA A 58 14.08 1.02 -17.94
N PRO A 59 14.81 0.58 -18.99
CA PRO A 59 16.24 0.30 -18.89
C PRO A 59 17.05 1.59 -18.69
N GLY A 60 18.30 1.41 -18.27
CA GLY A 60 19.26 2.50 -18.08
C GLY A 60 19.44 2.90 -16.61
N PRO A 61 20.19 3.98 -16.35
CA PRO A 61 20.48 4.45 -15.01
C PRO A 61 19.21 4.95 -14.31
N ALA A 62 19.19 4.81 -12.98
CA ALA A 62 18.10 5.32 -12.18
C ALA A 62 17.98 6.85 -12.31
N ARG A 63 16.81 7.34 -12.72
CA ARG A 63 16.58 8.77 -12.89
C ARG A 63 15.10 9.12 -12.68
N PRO A 64 14.78 9.98 -11.70
CA PRO A 64 13.46 10.61 -11.63
C PRO A 64 13.37 11.69 -12.71
N ILE A 65 12.23 11.79 -13.39
CA ILE A 65 12.02 12.71 -14.50
C ILE A 65 10.69 13.45 -14.28
N GLY A 66 10.73 14.78 -14.28
CA GLY A 66 9.53 15.61 -14.12
C GLY A 66 9.15 15.85 -12.66
N ASP A 67 7.84 16.00 -12.43
CA ASP A 67 7.25 16.30 -11.13
C ASP A 67 6.55 15.07 -10.52
N TYR A 68 6.36 15.07 -9.21
CA TYR A 68 5.65 14.03 -8.46
C TYR A 68 4.31 13.62 -9.06
N THR A 69 3.57 14.57 -9.64
CA THR A 69 2.23 14.37 -10.24
C THR A 69 2.21 14.38 -11.77
N LYS A 70 3.37 14.65 -12.40
CA LYS A 70 3.55 14.72 -13.86
C LYS A 70 4.98 14.31 -14.20
N GLY A 71 5.29 13.03 -14.02
CA GLY A 71 6.65 12.55 -14.14
C GLY A 71 6.73 11.07 -14.49
N CYS A 72 7.96 10.55 -14.54
CA CYS A 72 8.25 9.14 -14.70
C CYS A 72 9.59 8.79 -14.05
N VAL A 73 9.94 7.50 -14.03
CA VAL A 73 11.24 7.05 -13.54
C VAL A 73 11.84 6.01 -14.49
N ALA A 74 13.12 6.18 -14.81
CA ALA A 74 13.95 5.16 -15.44
C ALA A 74 14.80 4.43 -14.40
N GLY A 75 15.19 3.18 -14.68
CA GLY A 75 16.05 2.40 -13.78
C GLY A 75 15.46 2.18 -12.38
N ALA A 76 14.13 2.14 -12.25
CA ALA A 76 13.48 1.84 -10.99
C ALA A 76 13.80 0.41 -10.53
N VAL A 77 13.92 0.23 -9.22
CA VAL A 77 14.13 -1.07 -8.60
C VAL A 77 12.93 -1.44 -7.75
N GLN A 78 12.66 -2.73 -7.65
CA GLN A 78 11.56 -3.24 -6.85
C GLN A 78 12.00 -3.37 -5.39
N LEU A 79 11.19 -2.87 -4.46
CA LEU A 79 11.29 -3.28 -3.07
C LEU A 79 10.82 -4.75 -2.97
N PRO A 80 11.64 -5.67 -2.44
CA PRO A 80 11.21 -7.05 -2.25
C PRO A 80 9.91 -7.13 -1.45
N ALA A 81 9.02 -8.05 -1.83
CA ALA A 81 7.70 -8.19 -1.22
C ALA A 81 7.78 -8.35 0.31
N ASP A 82 8.84 -8.97 0.80
CA ASP A 82 9.09 -9.18 2.21
C ASP A 82 10.57 -8.91 2.52
N GLY A 83 10.84 -8.35 3.69
CA GLY A 83 12.18 -8.21 4.26
C GLY A 83 12.20 -8.53 5.75
N PRO A 84 13.34 -8.33 6.45
CA PRO A 84 13.43 -8.61 7.88
C PRO A 84 12.42 -7.79 8.71
N ASN A 85 12.28 -6.50 8.40
CA ASN A 85 11.44 -5.56 9.14
C ASN A 85 10.44 -4.83 8.24
N TRP A 86 10.07 -5.39 7.08
CA TRP A 86 8.97 -4.85 6.28
C TRP A 86 8.20 -5.93 5.52
N GLN A 87 6.97 -5.59 5.14
CA GLN A 87 6.15 -6.34 4.20
C GLN A 87 5.44 -5.36 3.25
N VAL A 88 5.40 -5.69 1.97
CA VAL A 88 4.65 -4.93 0.96
C VAL A 88 3.17 -5.29 1.06
N MET A 89 2.34 -4.26 1.11
CA MET A 89 0.89 -4.33 1.08
C MET A 89 0.39 -4.27 -0.36
N ARG A 90 -0.68 -4.99 -0.64
CA ARG A 90 -1.34 -5.07 -1.96
C ARG A 90 -0.37 -5.37 -3.11
N PRO A 91 0.48 -6.41 -3.00
CA PRO A 91 1.52 -6.70 -3.99
C PRO A 91 0.97 -6.92 -5.41
N SER A 92 -0.29 -7.38 -5.51
CA SER A 92 -0.99 -7.60 -6.77
C SER A 92 -1.16 -6.36 -7.65
N ARG A 93 -1.01 -5.15 -7.10
CA ARG A 93 -1.08 -3.90 -7.87
C ARG A 93 0.18 -3.62 -8.69
N ASN A 94 1.28 -4.33 -8.43
CA ASN A 94 2.59 -4.09 -9.02
C ASN A 94 3.11 -2.67 -8.80
N ARG A 95 3.07 -2.19 -7.54
CA ARG A 95 3.40 -0.79 -7.16
C ARG A 95 4.56 -0.64 -6.17
N ALA A 96 5.35 -1.68 -5.97
CA ALA A 96 6.52 -1.64 -5.10
C ALA A 96 7.80 -1.23 -5.86
N TRP A 97 7.72 -0.28 -6.80
CA TRP A 97 8.84 0.16 -7.62
C TRP A 97 9.20 1.60 -7.34
N GLY A 98 10.49 1.88 -7.14
CA GLY A 98 10.97 3.23 -6.87
C GLY A 98 12.41 3.46 -7.28
N HIS A 99 12.86 4.70 -7.11
CA HIS A 99 14.26 5.04 -7.26
C HIS A 99 15.10 4.27 -6.21
N PRO A 100 16.31 3.79 -6.53
CA PRO A 100 17.14 3.03 -5.58
C PRO A 100 17.37 3.74 -4.24
N ILE A 101 17.45 5.07 -4.24
CA ILE A 101 17.58 5.87 -3.01
C ILE A 101 16.37 5.68 -2.09
N LEU A 102 15.15 5.75 -2.64
CA LEU A 102 13.93 5.56 -1.86
C LEU A 102 13.83 4.12 -1.35
N VAL A 103 14.08 3.12 -2.21
CA VAL A 103 14.02 1.71 -1.80
C VAL A 103 15.03 1.44 -0.68
N GLY A 104 16.27 1.91 -0.83
CA GLY A 104 17.28 1.81 0.21
C GLY A 104 16.90 2.57 1.49
N PHE A 105 16.26 3.73 1.37
CA PHE A 105 15.74 4.47 2.53
C PHE A 105 14.69 3.65 3.29
N LEU A 106 13.72 3.06 2.60
CA LEU A 106 12.67 2.24 3.23
C LEU A 106 13.26 1.04 3.96
N GLN A 107 14.24 0.35 3.35
CA GLN A 107 14.94 -0.77 3.97
C GLN A 107 15.69 -0.36 5.25
N ARG A 108 16.42 0.77 5.21
CA ARG A 108 17.13 1.29 6.38
C ARG A 108 16.18 1.77 7.48
N LEU A 109 15.11 2.47 7.10
CA LEU A 109 14.08 2.92 8.02
C LEU A 109 13.45 1.73 8.75
N ALA A 110 13.00 0.73 7.99
CA ALA A 110 12.45 -0.52 8.52
C ALA A 110 13.38 -1.20 9.52
N ALA A 111 14.67 -1.33 9.20
CA ALA A 111 15.66 -1.96 10.08
C ALA A 111 15.94 -1.15 11.36
N THR A 112 15.80 0.19 11.31
CA THR A 112 16.16 1.06 12.43
C THR A 112 15.02 1.21 13.44
N LEU A 113 13.77 1.20 12.97
CA LEU A 113 12.56 1.45 13.76
C LEU A 113 12.41 0.62 15.05
N PRO A 114 12.75 -0.68 15.09
CA PRO A 114 12.67 -1.45 16.34
C PRO A 114 13.54 -0.87 17.44
N SER A 115 14.73 -0.37 17.10
CA SER A 115 15.70 0.15 18.07
C SER A 115 15.42 1.58 18.52
N VAL A 116 14.90 2.45 17.64
CA VAL A 116 14.74 3.88 17.93
C VAL A 116 13.34 4.29 18.35
N ALA A 117 12.33 3.48 18.02
CA ALA A 117 10.93 3.82 18.23
C ALA A 117 10.11 2.67 18.82
N ASN A 118 10.74 1.52 19.13
CA ASN A 118 10.05 0.30 19.53
C ASN A 118 8.93 -0.10 18.55
N TRP A 119 9.14 0.16 17.25
CA TRP A 119 8.17 -0.13 16.19
C TRP A 119 8.67 -1.33 15.36
N PRO A 120 7.89 -2.43 15.26
CA PRO A 120 8.41 -3.75 14.87
C PRO A 120 8.85 -3.84 13.39
N GLY A 121 8.36 -2.94 12.54
CA GLY A 121 8.68 -2.88 11.12
C GLY A 121 7.65 -2.10 10.31
N LEU A 122 7.80 -2.09 8.99
CA LEU A 122 6.94 -1.34 8.08
C LEU A 122 5.98 -2.24 7.31
N LEU A 123 4.72 -1.82 7.25
CA LEU A 123 3.79 -2.27 6.21
C LEU A 123 3.81 -1.19 5.10
N VAL A 124 4.43 -1.51 3.97
CA VAL A 124 4.70 -0.56 2.88
C VAL A 124 3.62 -0.67 1.82
N GLY A 125 2.90 0.42 1.55
CA GLY A 125 1.86 0.52 0.52
C GLY A 125 2.42 0.81 -0.87
N ASP A 126 1.71 1.65 -1.62
CA ASP A 126 2.14 2.02 -2.97
C ASP A 126 3.43 2.86 -2.92
N ILE A 127 4.43 2.48 -3.72
CA ILE A 127 5.62 3.29 -4.01
C ILE A 127 5.43 3.97 -5.36
N GLY A 128 5.32 3.16 -6.42
CA GLY A 128 5.28 3.62 -7.80
C GLY A 128 5.18 2.44 -8.76
N GLN A 129 4.77 2.71 -9.99
CA GLN A 129 4.76 1.70 -11.06
C GLN A 129 6.19 1.44 -11.56
N PRO A 130 6.47 0.36 -12.31
CA PRO A 130 7.82 0.04 -12.77
C PRO A 130 8.52 1.17 -13.54
N ARG A 131 7.73 2.03 -14.21
CA ARG A 131 8.21 3.19 -14.97
C ARG A 131 7.71 4.52 -14.39
N GLY A 132 7.12 4.49 -13.20
CA GLY A 132 6.45 5.64 -12.61
C GLY A 132 5.19 6.04 -13.39
N GLY A 133 4.99 7.34 -13.61
CA GLY A 133 3.89 7.86 -14.40
C GLY A 133 2.50 7.71 -13.77
N PRO A 134 1.46 8.26 -14.42
CA PRO A 134 0.11 8.25 -13.90
C PRO A 134 -0.45 6.82 -13.77
N MET A 135 -1.00 6.51 -12.59
CA MET A 135 -1.57 5.20 -12.26
C MET A 135 -3.00 5.07 -12.74
N LEU A 136 -3.44 3.88 -13.18
CA LEU A 136 -4.85 3.65 -13.56
C LEU A 136 -5.82 3.98 -12.41
N THR A 137 -5.46 3.65 -11.17
CA THR A 137 -6.27 3.84 -9.95
C THR A 137 -5.44 4.43 -8.81
N GLY A 138 -6.08 5.05 -7.82
CA GLY A 138 -5.40 5.54 -6.62
C GLY A 138 -4.77 6.92 -6.80
N HIS A 139 -3.46 6.99 -6.57
CA HIS A 139 -2.72 8.24 -6.35
C HIS A 139 -2.62 9.11 -7.60
N THR A 140 -2.54 10.42 -7.36
CA THR A 140 -2.18 11.41 -8.40
C THR A 140 -0.67 11.60 -8.48
N SER A 141 0.06 11.49 -7.35
CA SER A 141 1.52 11.49 -7.27
C SER A 141 2.12 10.09 -7.51
N HIS A 142 3.26 9.74 -6.89
CA HIS A 142 3.94 8.44 -7.04
C HIS A 142 4.50 8.19 -8.44
N GLN A 143 4.71 9.25 -9.21
CA GLN A 143 5.08 9.12 -10.62
C GLN A 143 6.58 9.10 -10.84
N VAL A 144 7.40 9.56 -9.90
CA VAL A 144 8.87 9.71 -10.09
C VAL A 144 9.69 8.73 -9.25
N GLY A 145 9.02 7.80 -8.56
CA GLY A 145 9.68 6.79 -7.73
C GLY A 145 10.33 7.35 -6.46
N LEU A 146 9.82 8.47 -5.94
CA LEU A 146 10.31 9.15 -4.72
C LEU A 146 9.21 9.29 -3.64
N ASP A 147 8.06 8.65 -3.83
CA ASP A 147 6.95 8.60 -2.89
C ASP A 147 6.73 7.17 -2.39
N ALA A 148 6.32 7.00 -1.15
CA ALA A 148 5.90 5.71 -0.61
C ALA A 148 4.84 5.90 0.48
N ASP A 149 3.76 5.12 0.40
CA ASP A 149 2.78 5.06 1.46
C ASP A 149 3.24 4.11 2.56
N ILE A 150 3.07 4.51 3.82
CA ILE A 150 3.35 3.67 4.99
C ILE A 150 2.06 3.49 5.77
N TRP A 151 1.70 2.25 6.05
CA TRP A 151 0.57 1.94 6.93
C TRP A 151 1.00 2.18 8.38
N LEU A 152 0.23 2.98 9.11
CA LEU A 152 0.45 3.23 10.54
C LEU A 152 -0.15 2.12 11.42
N THR A 153 0.00 0.88 10.97
CA THR A 153 -0.35 -0.33 11.70
C THR A 153 0.95 -1.09 11.97
N PRO A 154 1.23 -1.49 13.22
CA PRO A 154 2.43 -2.26 13.53
C PRO A 154 2.51 -3.51 12.67
N MET A 155 3.68 -3.73 12.06
CA MET A 155 3.93 -4.98 11.32
C MET A 155 3.87 -6.16 12.31
N PRO A 156 3.10 -7.22 12.01
CA PRO A 156 3.07 -8.40 12.87
C PRO A 156 4.41 -9.16 12.82
N ASP A 157 4.64 -9.98 13.84
CA ASP A 157 5.80 -10.87 13.97
C ASP A 157 5.77 -12.09 13.01
N ARG A 158 4.74 -12.17 12.17
CA ARG A 158 4.58 -13.17 11.10
C ARG A 158 4.41 -12.50 9.74
N ARG A 159 4.53 -13.31 8.68
CA ARG A 159 4.17 -12.85 7.33
C ARG A 159 2.65 -12.86 7.15
N LEU A 160 2.15 -11.78 6.57
CA LEU A 160 0.76 -11.65 6.15
C LEU A 160 0.53 -12.50 4.90
N THR A 161 -0.58 -13.21 4.87
CA THR A 161 -1.03 -13.94 3.69
C THR A 161 -1.46 -12.95 2.60
N PRO A 162 -1.51 -13.37 1.32
CA PRO A 162 -2.03 -12.52 0.24
C PRO A 162 -3.46 -11.99 0.45
N ALA A 163 -4.27 -12.62 1.31
CA ALA A 163 -5.61 -12.12 1.64
C ALA A 163 -5.58 -11.01 2.71
N GLU A 164 -4.56 -11.01 3.55
CA GLU A 164 -4.35 -10.01 4.60
C GLU A 164 -3.59 -8.78 4.11
N ARG A 165 -3.00 -8.84 2.90
CA ARG A 165 -2.19 -7.75 2.33
C ARG A 165 -2.59 -7.34 0.92
#